data_AF-A0A7Y3GTL7-F1
#
_entry.id   AF-A0A7Y3GTL7-F1
#
_cell.length_a   1.000
_cell.length_b   1.000
_cell.length_c   1.000
_cell.angle_alpha   90.00
_cell.angle_beta   90.00
_cell.angle_gamma   90.00
#
_symmetry.space_group_name_H-M   'P 1'
#
loop_
_entity.id
_entity.type
_entity.pdbx_description
1 polymer ?
#
loop_
_entity_poly.entity_id
_entity_poly.type
_entity_poly.pdbx_seq_one_letter_code
_entity_poly.pdbx_strand_id
1 'polypeptide(L)' 'MQLQDFIINDIKPLNFNDKISDLKLLFNELTYSHIPIETEGVYLGCISETDAHCFESALIIKDCNYAIEGFYVRDTTN' A
#
# COMPACT_ATOMS: atom_id res chain seq x y z
N MET A 1 10.16 -18.81 -17.23
CA MET A 1 9.89 -17.45 -16.75
C MET A 1 9.37 -17.60 -15.33
N GLN A 2 10.08 -17.04 -14.36
CA GLN A 2 9.71 -17.16 -12.95
C GLN A 2 8.72 -16.05 -12.60
N LEU A 3 7.78 -16.29 -11.68
CA LEU A 3 6.83 -15.26 -11.25
C LEU A 3 7.54 -14.00 -10.71
N GLN A 4 8.69 -14.20 -10.06
CA GLN A 4 9.54 -13.15 -9.51
C GLN A 4 9.99 -12.14 -10.56
N ASP A 5 10.16 -12.59 -11.81
CA ASP A 5 10.59 -11.73 -12.92
C ASP A 5 9.51 -10.70 -13.31
N PHE A 6 8.27 -10.87 -12.84
CA PHE A 6 7.14 -9.96 -13.06
C PHE A 6 6.86 -9.04 -11.87
N ILE A 7 7.58 -9.18 -10.76
CA ILE A 7 7.39 -8.33 -9.58
C ILE A 7 8.04 -6.97 -9.86
N ILE A 8 7.24 -5.91 -9.76
CA ILE A 8 7.69 -4.54 -9.89
C ILE A 8 8.18 -4.07 -8.52
N ASN A 9 9.45 -3.67 -8.41
CA ASN A 9 10.10 -3.28 -7.15
C ASN A 9 10.44 -1.78 -7.12
N ASP A 10 9.69 -0.97 -7.87
CA ASP A 10 9.99 0.44 -8.11
C ASP A 10 9.51 1.36 -6.97
N ILE A 11 8.75 0.80 -6.02
CA ILE A 11 8.26 1.52 -4.84
C ILE A 11 8.62 0.79 -3.55
N LYS A 12 8.86 1.59 -2.52
CA LYS A 12 8.88 1.10 -1.14
C LYS A 12 7.47 1.20 -0.56
N PRO A 13 7.04 0.21 0.24
CA PRO A 13 5.81 0.35 1.02
C PRO A 13 5.84 1.59 1.89
N LEU A 14 4.68 2.22 2.08
CA LEU A 14 4.51 3.29 3.05
C LEU A 14 4.38 2.71 4.45
N ASN A 15 4.86 3.45 5.44
CA ASN A 15 4.72 3.08 6.83
C ASN A 15 3.29 3.37 7.31
N PHE A 16 2.79 2.52 8.20
CA PHE A 16 1.50 2.69 8.86
C PHE A 16 1.31 4.05 9.56
N ASN A 17 2.40 4.72 9.94
CA ASN A 17 2.37 6.05 10.57
C ASN A 17 2.65 7.22 9.60
N ASP A 18 2.85 6.95 8.31
CA ASP A 18 3.03 8.00 7.30
C ASP A 18 1.71 8.73 7.03
N LYS A 19 1.80 9.92 6.40
CA LYS A 19 0.63 10.74 6.14
C LYS A 19 -0.11 10.29 4.89
N ILE A 20 -1.42 10.53 4.87
CA ILE A 20 -2.23 10.38 3.65
C ILE A 20 -1.72 11.28 2.51
N SER A 21 -1.10 12.41 2.82
CA SER A 21 -0.43 13.25 1.79
C SER A 21 0.65 12.51 1.02
N ASP A 22 1.42 11.64 1.69
CA ASP A 22 2.52 10.89 1.08
C ASP A 22 1.95 9.79 0.16
N LEU A 23 0.88 9.13 0.61
CA LEU A 23 0.10 8.18 -0.20
C LEU A 23 -0.46 8.82 -1.47
N LYS A 24 -1.08 9.99 -1.35
CA LYS A 24 -1.61 10.73 -2.51
C LYS A 24 -0.51 11.20 -3.45
N LEU A 25 0.65 11.60 -2.92
CA LEU A 25 1.78 12.01 -3.75
C LEU A 25 2.26 10.86 -4.63
N LEU A 26 2.40 9.65 -4.07
CA LEU A 26 2.79 8.47 -4.83
C LEU A 26 1.81 8.14 -5.96
N PHE A 27 0.49 8.24 -5.72
CA PHE A 27 -0.51 8.06 -6.78
C PHE A 27 -0.44 9.11 -7.89
N ASN A 28 0.00 10.34 -7.58
CA ASN A 28 0.19 11.37 -8.61
C ASN A 28 1.47 11.14 -9.44
N GLU A 29 2.49 10.53 -8.85
CA GLU A 29 3.78 10.28 -9.51
C GLU A 29 3.80 8.97 -10.31
N LEU A 30 2.92 8.03 -9.97
CA LEU A 30 2.94 6.66 -10.45
C LEU A 30 1.55 6.22 -10.94
N THR A 31 1.49 5.36 -11.94
CA THR A 31 0.22 4.84 -12.47
C THR A 31 -0.23 3.56 -11.79
N TYR A 32 0.15 3.35 -10.52
CA TYR A 32 -0.27 2.19 -9.75
C TYR A 32 -1.64 2.43 -9.11
N SER A 33 -2.51 1.43 -9.13
CA SER A 33 -3.84 1.53 -8.51
C SER A 33 -3.84 1.23 -7.00
N HIS A 34 -2.76 0.63 -6.49
CA HIS A 34 -2.64 0.19 -5.11
C HIS A 34 -1.22 0.44 -4.60
N ILE A 35 -1.10 0.93 -3.37
CA ILE A 35 0.19 1.16 -2.71
C ILE A 35 0.27 0.26 -1.47
N PRO A 36 1.36 -0.52 -1.30
CA PRO A 36 1.54 -1.39 -0.16
C PRO A 36 1.85 -0.60 1.11
N ILE A 37 1.28 -1.04 2.22
CA ILE A 37 1.46 -0.51 3.56
C ILE A 37 2.17 -1.55 4.42
N GLU A 38 3.15 -1.10 5.19
CA GLU A 38 3.87 -1.93 6.15
C GLU A 38 3.93 -1.30 7.54
N THR A 39 4.25 -2.13 8.53
CA THR A 39 4.67 -1.67 9.85
C THR A 39 5.83 -2.55 10.33
N GLU A 40 6.94 -1.93 10.70
CA GLU A 40 8.12 -2.64 11.24
C GLU A 40 8.60 -3.81 10.35
N GLY A 41 8.55 -3.63 9.02
CA GLY A 41 8.92 -4.66 8.03
C GLY A 41 7.88 -5.78 7.84
N VAL A 42 6.70 -5.65 8.46
CA VAL A 42 5.56 -6.55 8.29
C VAL A 42 4.57 -5.92 7.33
N TYR A 43 4.28 -6.60 6.23
CA TYR A 43 3.24 -6.21 5.28
C TYR A 43 1.85 -6.27 5.92
N LEU A 44 1.10 -5.17 5.85
CA LEU A 44 -0.26 -5.07 6.38
C LEU A 44 -1.33 -5.26 5.30
N GLY A 45 -1.04 -4.81 4.08
CA GLY A 45 -2.00 -4.79 2.97
C GLY A 45 -1.68 -3.67 2.00
N CYS A 46 -2.64 -3.32 1.15
CA CYS A 46 -2.57 -2.17 0.25
C CYS A 46 -3.73 -1.21 0.49
N ILE A 47 -3.55 0.06 0.13
CA ILE A 47 -4.66 1.02 -0.01
C ILE A 47 -4.85 1.31 -1.50
N SER A 48 -6.11 1.35 -1.93
CA SER A 48 -6.48 1.70 -3.31
C SER A 48 -6.39 3.21 -3.56
N GLU A 49 -6.12 3.61 -4.81
CA GLU A 49 -6.17 5.02 -5.23
C GLU A 49 -7.54 5.63 -4.94
N THR A 50 -8.61 4.85 -5.17
CA THR A 50 -9.99 5.29 -4.95
C THR A 50 -10.28 5.60 -3.49
N ASP A 51 -9.78 4.79 -2.56
CA ASP A 51 -9.94 5.04 -1.12
C ASP A 51 -9.09 6.24 -0.69
N ALA A 52 -7.84 6.30 -1.16
CA ALA A 52 -6.93 7.40 -0.87
C ALA A 52 -7.50 8.77 -1.28
N HIS A 53 -8.27 8.83 -2.37
CA HIS A 53 -8.93 10.04 -2.83
C HIS A 53 -9.97 10.59 -1.83
N CYS A 54 -10.63 9.69 -1.08
CA CYS A 54 -11.65 10.04 -0.09
C CYS A 54 -11.08 10.52 1.25
N PHE A 55 -9.78 10.32 1.51
CA PHE A 55 -9.17 10.62 2.81
C PHE A 55 -8.66 12.05 2.92
N GLU A 56 -8.70 12.61 4.13
CA GLU A 56 -8.12 13.92 4.42
C GLU A 56 -6.59 13.82 4.46
N SER A 57 -5.90 14.67 3.70
CA SER A 57 -4.43 14.60 3.55
C SER A 57 -3.65 14.83 4.85
N ALA A 58 -4.29 15.42 5.86
CA ALA A 58 -3.68 15.70 7.17
C ALA A 58 -3.69 14.48 8.11
N LEU A 59 -4.50 13.45 7.81
CA LEU A 59 -4.55 12.21 8.58
C LEU A 59 -3.29 11.37 8.34
N ILE A 60 -3.06 10.41 9.24
CA ILE A 60 -2.07 9.34 9.03
C ILE A 60 -2.76 8.08 8.55
N ILE A 61 -2.02 7.20 7.88
CA ILE A 61 -2.54 5.93 7.34
C ILE A 61 -3.24 5.09 8.42
N LYS A 62 -2.70 5.11 9.64
CA LYS A 62 -3.31 4.46 10.82
C LYS A 62 -4.76 4.89 11.08
N ASP A 63 -5.13 6.14 10.83
CA ASP A 63 -6.51 6.63 11.02
C ASP A 63 -7.47 6.03 9.98
N CYS A 64 -6.93 5.56 8.85
CA CYS A 64 -7.63 4.93 7.73
C CYS A 64 -7.39 3.42 7.66
N ASN A 65 -6.99 2.76 8.76
CA ASN A 65 -6.65 1.33 8.78
C ASN A 65 -7.77 0.41 8.22
N TYR A 66 -9.03 0.84 8.31
CA TYR A 66 -10.18 0.10 7.78
C TYR A 66 -10.16 -0.07 6.25
N ALA A 67 -9.36 0.73 5.53
CA ALA A 67 -9.21 0.67 4.08
C ALA A 67 -7.97 -0.11 3.63
N ILE A 68 -7.21 -0.68 4.57
CA ILE A 68 -6.08 -1.53 4.23
C ILE A 68 -6.61 -2.91 3.86
N GLU A 69 -6.43 -3.28 2.60
CA GLU A 69 -6.82 -4.58 2.06
C GLU A 69 -5.61 -5.52 2.05
N GLY A 70 -5.63 -6.52 2.93
CA GLY A 70 -4.60 -7.55 3.00
C GLY A 70 -4.80 -8.64 1.94
N PHE A 71 -3.77 -8.94 1.17
CA PHE A 71 -3.67 -10.20 0.42
C PHE A 71 -2.36 -10.89 0.80
N TYR A 72 -2.43 -12.19 1.08
CA TYR A 72 -1.23 -12.98 1.32
C TYR A 72 -1.47 -14.44 0.94
N VAL A 73 -0.39 -15.08 0.50
CA VAL A 73 -0.33 -16.50 0.19
C VAL A 73 0.75 -17.08 1.09
N ARG A 74 0.45 -18.19 1.75
CA ARG A 74 1.45 -18.94 2.53
C ARG A 74 2.06 -20.00 1.63
N ASP A 75 3.25 -20.48 1.98
CA ASP A 75 3.88 -21.62 1.30
C ASP A 75 2.99 -22.89 1.31
N THR A 76 2.00 -22.92 2.21
CA THR A 76 1.02 -24.00 2.36
C THR A 76 -0.34 -23.71 1.73
N THR A 77 -0.51 -22.59 1.02
CA THR A 77 -1.77 -22.24 0.35
C THR A 77 -1.87 -23.04 -0.97
N ASN A 78 -2.82 -23.97 -1.05
CA ASN A 78 -3.12 -24.81 -2.23
C ASN A 78 -4.03 -24.11 -3.24
#